data_AF-A0A8C2QH19-F1
#
_entry.id   AF-A0A8C2QH19-F1
#
_cell.length_a   1.000
_cell.length_b   1.000
_cell.length_c   1.000
_cell.angle_alpha   90.00
_cell.angle_beta   90.00
_cell.angle_gamma   90.00
#
_symmetry.space_group_name_H-M   'P 1'
#
loop_
_entity.id
_entity.type
_entity.pdbx_description
1 polymer ?
#
loop_
_entity_poly.entity_id
_entity_poly.type
_entity_poly.pdbx_seq_one_letter_code
_entity_poly.pdbx_strand_id
1 'polypeptide(L)'
;MRLSGFVSLLLLFGLLANVQGFSLTDFLFSRRCPRFREHCEHKERDLCTRDKDCQKKEKCCVFNCGKKCLNPQQDICSLPKDSGYCMAYFPRWWYNKENSTCELFIYGGCQGNNNNFQTQAICQNTCKKKSPSI
;
A
#
# COMPACT_ATOMS: atom_id res chain seq x y z
N MET A 1 47.24 -2.14 -19.83
CA MET A 1 46.19 -3.19 -19.92
C MET A 1 45.52 -3.26 -18.56
N ARG A 2 44.24 -2.97 -18.28
CA ARG A 2 42.98 -3.12 -19.02
C ARG A 2 41.97 -2.07 -18.51
N LEU A 3 41.86 -0.91 -19.17
CA LEU A 3 40.71 0.00 -18.98
C LEU A 3 39.61 -0.18 -20.05
N SER A 4 39.88 -1.01 -21.07
CA SER A 4 39.00 -1.22 -22.22
C SER A 4 37.76 -2.09 -21.91
N GLY A 5 37.81 -2.93 -20.87
CA GLY A 5 36.70 -3.83 -20.54
C GLY A 5 35.50 -3.14 -19.87
N PHE A 6 35.73 -2.13 -19.04
CA PHE A 6 34.66 -1.43 -18.32
C PHE A 6 33.88 -0.46 -19.21
N VAL A 7 34.57 0.22 -20.14
CA VAL A 7 33.92 1.14 -21.10
C VAL A 7 32.99 0.36 -22.03
N SER A 8 33.39 -0.84 -22.47
CA SER A 8 32.56 -1.69 -23.32
C SER A 8 31.32 -2.21 -22.58
N LEU A 9 31.44 -2.58 -21.31
CA LEU A 9 30.31 -3.00 -20.48
C LEU A 9 29.31 -1.84 -20.22
N LEU A 10 29.81 -0.64 -19.95
CA LEU A 10 28.97 0.56 -19.74
C LEU A 10 28.19 0.97 -21.00
N LEU A 11 28.80 0.83 -22.19
CA LEU A 11 28.13 1.08 -23.47
C LEU A 11 27.07 0.00 -23.78
N LEU A 12 27.35 -1.26 -23.46
CA LEU A 12 26.38 -2.36 -23.56
C LEU A 12 25.19 -2.19 -22.62
N PHE A 13 25.42 -1.74 -21.38
CA PHE A 13 24.33 -1.39 -20.44
C PHE A 13 23.52 -0.17 -20.93
N GLY A 14 24.17 0.84 -21.51
CA GLY A 14 23.49 2.00 -22.11
C GLY A 14 22.61 1.64 -23.31
N LEU A 15 23.02 0.66 -24.13
CA LEU A 15 22.22 0.17 -25.26
C LEU A 15 21.04 -0.72 -24.81
N LEU A 16 21.22 -1.52 -23.76
CA LEU A 16 20.14 -2.38 -23.22
C LEU A 16 19.12 -1.60 -22.37
N ALA A 17 19.54 -0.50 -21.72
CA ALA A 17 18.65 0.37 -20.95
C ALA A 17 17.60 1.10 -21.81
N ASN A 18 17.79 1.16 -23.13
CA ASN A 18 16.82 1.73 -24.06
C ASN A 18 15.80 0.70 -24.61
N VAL A 19 15.98 -0.60 -24.32
CA VAL A 19 15.15 -1.68 -24.90
C VAL A 19 14.12 -2.23 -23.91
N GLN A 20 14.34 -2.04 -22.61
CA GLN A 20 13.35 -2.39 -21.60
C GLN A 20 12.86 -1.10 -20.97
N GLY A 21 11.56 -0.81 -21.08
CA GLY A 21 10.88 0.21 -20.27
C GLY A 21 10.86 -0.16 -18.78
N PHE A 22 11.97 -0.67 -18.26
CA PHE A 22 12.20 -1.19 -16.94
C PHE A 22 13.30 -0.33 -16.32
N SER A 23 12.87 0.72 -15.63
CA SER A 23 13.76 1.74 -15.09
C SER A 23 14.58 1.15 -13.94
N LEU A 24 15.85 1.58 -13.79
CA LEU A 24 16.67 1.26 -12.60
C LEU A 24 16.00 1.70 -11.27
N THR A 25 15.02 2.61 -11.34
CA THR A 25 14.16 2.96 -10.20
C THR A 25 13.27 1.80 -9.75
N ASP A 26 12.85 0.90 -10.65
CA ASP A 26 11.99 -0.23 -10.29
C ASP A 26 12.71 -1.25 -9.40
N PHE A 27 14.04 -1.32 -9.47
CA PHE A 27 14.86 -2.21 -8.64
C PHE A 27 15.15 -1.62 -7.24
N LEU A 28 15.28 -0.30 -7.13
CA LEU A 28 15.56 0.39 -5.86
C LEU A 28 14.29 0.71 -5.05
N PHE A 29 13.13 0.81 -5.70
CA PHE A 29 11.83 1.04 -5.06
C PHE A 29 10.94 -0.19 -5.10
N SER A 30 11.45 -1.34 -4.65
CA SER A 30 10.57 -2.38 -4.10
C SER A 30 9.84 -1.80 -2.90
N ARG A 31 8.76 -1.05 -3.17
CA ARG A 31 7.94 -0.38 -2.17
C ARG A 31 7.51 -1.45 -1.18
N ARG A 32 7.97 -1.28 0.05
CA ARG A 32 7.71 -2.20 1.15
C ARG A 32 6.25 -2.03 1.57
N CYS A 33 5.70 -3.06 2.20
CA CYS A 33 4.42 -2.91 2.87
C CYS A 33 4.48 -1.74 3.85
N PRO A 34 3.40 -0.96 3.97
CA PRO A 34 3.32 0.04 5.02
C PRO A 34 3.42 -0.67 6.37
N ARG A 35 4.20 -0.11 7.30
CA ARG A 35 4.39 -0.71 8.63
C ARG A 35 3.37 -0.13 9.59
N PHE A 36 2.54 -1.01 10.14
CA PHE A 36 1.58 -0.67 11.20
C PHE A 36 1.96 -1.41 12.49
N ARG A 37 1.87 -0.71 13.61
CA ARG A 37 2.02 -1.26 14.96
C ARG A 37 1.01 -0.58 15.88
N GLU A 38 -0.26 -0.71 15.56
CA GLU A 38 -1.35 -0.23 16.41
C GLU A 38 -2.06 -1.38 17.09
N HIS A 39 -2.73 -1.08 18.20
CA HIS A 39 -3.59 -2.04 18.87
C HIS A 39 -4.87 -2.23 18.07
N CYS A 40 -5.20 -3.50 17.83
CA CYS A 40 -6.42 -3.91 17.18
C CYS A 40 -7.44 -4.30 18.25
N GLU A 41 -8.65 -3.77 18.14
CA GLU A 41 -9.77 -4.22 18.99
C GLU A 41 -10.06 -5.69 18.69
N HIS A 42 -10.06 -6.05 17.41
CA HIS A 42 -10.28 -7.42 16.95
C HIS A 42 -9.40 -7.75 15.77
N LYS A 43 -8.92 -9.00 15.71
CA LYS A 43 -8.17 -9.51 14.55
C LYS A 43 -9.11 -9.64 13.34
N GLU A 44 -8.71 -9.07 12.22
CA GLU A 44 -9.41 -9.26 10.94
C GLU A 44 -9.00 -10.58 10.30
N ARG A 45 -9.88 -11.12 9.45
CA ARG A 45 -9.57 -12.31 8.64
C ARG A 45 -8.43 -11.97 7.67
N ASP A 46 -7.43 -12.83 7.63
CA ASP A 46 -6.35 -12.77 6.64
C ASP A 46 -6.89 -13.14 5.25
N LEU A 47 -6.71 -12.25 4.27
CA LEU A 47 -7.07 -12.47 2.86
C LEU A 47 -5.96 -13.17 2.07
N CYS A 48 -4.74 -13.13 2.57
CA CYS A 48 -3.56 -13.70 1.94
C CYS A 48 -2.58 -14.24 2.99
N THR A 49 -1.72 -15.16 2.59
CA THR A 49 -0.61 -15.64 3.43
C THR A 49 0.74 -15.16 2.92
N ARG A 50 0.88 -15.03 1.60
CA ARG A 50 2.11 -14.68 0.86
C ARG A 50 1.76 -13.80 -0.34
N ASP A 51 2.74 -13.06 -0.86
CA ASP A 51 2.57 -12.16 -2.02
C ASP A 51 1.95 -12.87 -3.24
N LYS A 52 2.30 -14.14 -3.47
CA LYS A 52 1.76 -14.92 -4.59
C LYS A 52 0.26 -15.24 -4.51
N ASP A 53 -0.35 -15.08 -3.33
CA ASP A 53 -1.79 -15.28 -3.17
C ASP A 53 -2.57 -14.03 -3.66
N CYS A 54 -1.87 -12.91 -3.86
CA CYS A 54 -2.43 -11.67 -4.35
C CYS A 54 -2.34 -11.57 -5.87
N GLN A 55 -3.27 -10.82 -6.48
CA GLN A 55 -3.29 -10.64 -7.91
C GLN A 55 -2.35 -9.51 -8.33
N LYS A 56 -1.92 -9.50 -9.60
CA LYS A 56 -1.08 -8.43 -10.18
C LYS A 56 0.25 -8.28 -9.41
N LYS A 57 0.76 -7.05 -9.29
CA LYS A 57 1.99 -6.71 -8.56
C LYS A 57 1.71 -6.33 -7.09
N GLU A 58 0.65 -6.85 -6.51
CA GLU A 58 0.28 -6.62 -5.11
C GLU A 58 1.18 -7.44 -4.17
N LYS A 59 1.22 -7.02 -2.90
CA LYS A 59 1.94 -7.71 -1.83
C LYS A 59 0.98 -8.06 -0.70
N CYS A 60 1.26 -9.18 -0.04
CA CYS A 60 0.53 -9.59 1.14
C CYS A 60 1.10 -8.88 2.36
N CYS A 61 0.43 -7.82 2.77
CA CYS A 61 0.89 -6.93 3.83
C CYS A 61 0.06 -7.13 5.10
N VAL A 62 0.71 -7.08 6.26
CA VAL A 62 0.01 -6.85 7.52
C VAL A 62 -0.51 -5.41 7.46
N PHE A 63 -1.82 -5.24 7.36
CA PHE A 63 -2.49 -3.96 7.18
C PHE A 63 -3.75 -3.93 8.03
N ASN A 64 -3.97 -2.83 8.74
CA ASN A 64 -4.99 -2.75 9.77
C ASN A 64 -4.75 -3.87 10.81
N CYS A 65 -5.63 -4.87 10.85
CA CYS A 65 -5.64 -5.92 11.87
C CYS A 65 -5.60 -7.34 11.30
N GLY A 66 -5.11 -7.48 10.06
CA GLY A 66 -4.92 -8.76 9.37
C GLY A 66 -3.98 -8.63 8.18
N LYS A 67 -3.86 -9.70 7.39
CA LYS A 67 -3.09 -9.70 6.14
C LYS A 67 -4.00 -9.39 4.95
N LYS A 68 -3.67 -8.35 4.18
CA LYS A 68 -4.42 -7.94 2.97
C LYS A 68 -3.49 -7.80 1.77
N CYS A 69 -4.04 -8.02 0.59
CA CYS A 69 -3.37 -7.73 -0.67
C CYS A 69 -3.41 -6.22 -0.93
N LEU A 70 -2.23 -5.60 -0.97
CA LEU A 70 -2.09 -4.18 -1.21
C LEU A 70 -1.20 -3.92 -2.42
N ASN A 71 -1.55 -2.90 -3.20
CA ASN A 71 -0.61 -2.29 -4.11
C ASN A 71 0.23 -1.24 -3.33
N PRO A 72 1.55 -1.45 -3.13
CA PRO A 72 2.38 -0.50 -2.39
C PRO A 72 2.54 0.87 -3.05
N GLN A 73 2.09 1.02 -4.30
CA GLN A 73 2.11 2.27 -5.05
C GLN A 73 0.79 3.06 -4.94
N GLN A 74 -0.30 2.41 -4.50
CA GLN A 74 -1.60 3.05 -4.38
C GLN A 74 -1.66 3.91 -3.11
N ASP A 75 -2.08 5.16 -3.26
CA ASP A 75 -2.40 6.00 -2.12
C ASP A 75 -3.79 5.63 -1.57
N ILE A 76 -3.79 4.78 -0.54
CA ILE A 76 -4.99 4.30 0.12
C ILE A 76 -5.80 5.48 0.69
N CYS A 77 -5.14 6.51 1.18
CA CYS A 77 -5.78 7.65 1.84
C CYS A 77 -6.48 8.59 0.86
N SER A 78 -6.25 8.44 -0.44
CA SER A 78 -6.94 9.21 -1.47
C SER A 78 -8.20 8.53 -2.02
N LEU A 79 -8.47 7.28 -1.63
CA LEU A 79 -9.64 6.52 -2.07
C LEU A 79 -10.92 7.04 -1.40
N PRO A 80 -12.09 6.94 -2.05
CA PRO A 80 -13.37 7.33 -1.45
C PRO A 80 -13.75 6.37 -0.32
N LYS A 81 -14.63 6.80 0.59
CA LYS A 81 -15.37 5.83 1.44
C LYS A 81 -16.19 4.90 0.56
N ASP A 82 -16.20 3.63 0.90
CA ASP A 82 -16.92 2.61 0.14
C ASP A 82 -17.54 1.58 1.09
N SER A 83 -18.86 1.62 1.21
CA SER A 83 -19.63 0.68 2.03
C SER A 83 -19.61 -0.74 1.48
N GLY A 84 -19.28 -0.92 0.19
CA GLY A 84 -19.43 -2.20 -0.49
C GLY A 84 -20.90 -2.60 -0.70
N TYR A 85 -21.13 -3.84 -1.15
CA TYR A 85 -22.45 -4.31 -1.54
C TYR A 85 -23.19 -5.09 -0.44
N CYS A 86 -22.49 -5.58 0.57
CA CYS A 86 -23.12 -6.25 1.70
C CYS A 86 -23.84 -5.24 2.62
N MET A 87 -24.76 -5.75 3.45
CA MET A 87 -25.63 -4.93 4.31
C MET A 87 -25.38 -5.15 5.81
N ALA A 88 -24.21 -5.64 6.19
CA ALA A 88 -23.85 -5.72 7.61
C ALA A 88 -23.54 -4.33 8.17
N TYR A 89 -23.58 -4.21 9.50
CA TYR A 89 -23.31 -2.96 10.20
C TYR A 89 -21.94 -3.03 10.89
N PHE A 90 -20.89 -2.62 10.17
CA PHE A 90 -19.56 -2.47 10.76
C PHE A 90 -19.15 -1.00 10.83
N PRO A 91 -19.14 -0.38 12.02
CA PRO A 91 -18.54 0.94 12.22
C PRO A 91 -17.06 0.88 11.88
N ARG A 92 -16.61 1.73 10.97
CA ARG A 92 -15.23 1.83 10.51
C ARG A 92 -14.82 3.27 10.37
N TRP A 93 -13.52 3.49 10.28
CA TRP A 93 -12.93 4.81 10.02
C TRP A 93 -12.44 4.88 8.58
N TRP A 94 -12.72 5.97 7.90
CA TRP A 94 -12.13 6.30 6.60
C TRP A 94 -11.46 7.68 6.68
N TYR A 95 -10.44 7.90 5.87
CA TYR A 95 -9.77 9.18 5.76
C TYR A 95 -10.45 10.05 4.72
N ASN A 96 -11.04 11.16 5.16
CA ASN A 96 -11.54 12.21 4.30
C ASN A 96 -10.41 13.19 3.97
N LYS A 97 -9.93 13.13 2.73
CA LYS A 97 -8.84 13.99 2.26
C LYS A 97 -9.23 15.47 2.14
N GLU A 98 -10.51 15.78 1.96
CA GLU A 98 -10.97 17.15 1.74
C GLU A 98 -10.80 18.01 2.99
N ASN A 99 -11.09 17.42 4.16
CA ASN A 99 -10.88 18.08 5.46
C ASN A 99 -9.67 17.53 6.22
N SER A 100 -8.95 16.55 5.66
CA SER A 100 -7.81 15.89 6.29
C SER A 100 -8.13 15.25 7.66
N THR A 101 -9.31 14.65 7.78
CA THR A 101 -9.77 14.00 9.01
C THR A 101 -10.09 12.52 8.81
N CYS A 102 -10.08 11.76 9.91
CA CYS A 102 -10.60 10.39 9.94
C CYS A 102 -12.02 10.45 10.49
N GLU A 103 -12.98 9.96 9.71
CA GLU A 103 -14.41 10.01 10.02
C GLU A 103 -15.00 8.61 10.09
N LEU A 104 -16.09 8.44 10.85
CA LEU A 104 -16.83 7.19 10.91
C LEU A 104 -17.67 6.98 9.65
N PHE A 105 -17.76 5.74 9.20
CA PHE A 105 -18.73 5.29 8.21
C PHE A 105 -19.15 3.84 8.49
N ILE A 106 -20.24 3.41 7.86
CA ILE A 106 -20.71 2.03 7.96
C ILE A 106 -20.20 1.24 6.76
N TYR A 107 -19.39 0.23 7.04
CA TYR A 107 -18.95 -0.76 6.08
C TYR A 107 -19.89 -1.97 6.08
N GLY A 108 -20.32 -2.37 4.88
CA GLY A 108 -21.24 -3.46 4.65
C GLY A 108 -20.67 -4.85 4.92
N GLY A 109 -19.34 -4.99 5.06
CA GLY A 109 -18.69 -6.25 5.41
C GLY A 109 -18.12 -7.05 4.22
N CYS A 110 -18.35 -6.61 2.99
CA CYS A 110 -17.74 -7.22 1.80
C CYS A 110 -17.47 -6.19 0.69
N GLN A 111 -16.52 -6.50 -0.19
CA GLN A 111 -15.93 -5.57 -1.16
C GLN A 111 -15.49 -4.27 -0.46
N GLY A 112 -15.63 -3.11 -1.11
CA GLY A 112 -15.06 -1.87 -0.61
C GLY A 112 -13.62 -1.65 -1.10
N ASN A 113 -12.93 -0.73 -0.43
CA ASN A 113 -11.51 -0.46 -0.68
C ASN A 113 -10.73 -0.31 0.63
N ASN A 114 -9.42 -0.07 0.54
CA ASN A 114 -8.53 -0.07 1.70
C ASN A 114 -8.58 1.20 2.56
N ASN A 115 -9.30 2.25 2.17
CA ASN A 115 -9.59 3.41 3.02
C ASN A 115 -10.69 3.07 4.04
N ASN A 116 -10.40 2.04 4.85
CA ASN A 116 -11.30 1.39 5.79
C ASN A 116 -10.46 0.81 6.92
N PHE A 117 -10.54 1.45 8.08
CA PHE A 117 -9.71 1.19 9.25
C PHE A 117 -10.59 0.80 10.45
N GLN A 118 -10.10 -0.11 11.29
CA GLN A 118 -10.86 -0.56 12.47
C GLN A 118 -10.97 0.55 13.52
N THR A 119 -9.90 1.33 13.74
CA THR A 119 -9.86 2.38 14.76
C THR A 119 -9.45 3.72 14.16
N GLN A 120 -9.81 4.81 14.85
CA GLN A 120 -9.40 6.15 14.46
C GLN A 120 -7.88 6.29 14.44
N ALA A 121 -7.19 5.69 15.42
CA ALA A 121 -5.74 5.72 15.53
C ALA A 121 -5.06 5.07 14.32
N ILE A 122 -5.57 3.90 13.87
CA ILE A 122 -5.05 3.25 12.65
C ILE A 122 -5.23 4.15 11.44
N CYS A 123 -6.41 4.75 11.27
CA CYS A 123 -6.66 5.69 10.18
C CYS A 123 -5.69 6.88 10.22
N GLN A 124 -5.54 7.51 11.38
CA GLN A 124 -4.69 8.69 11.54
C GLN A 124 -3.22 8.36 11.30
N ASN A 125 -2.70 7.26 11.84
CA ASN A 125 -1.31 6.89 11.65
C ASN A 125 -1.00 6.40 10.24
N THR A 126 -2.01 5.90 9.51
CA THR A 126 -1.89 5.55 8.10
C THR A 126 -1.86 6.79 7.20
N CYS A 127 -2.75 7.74 7.45
CA CYS A 127 -3.07 8.78 6.48
C CYS A 127 -2.63 10.20 6.84
N LYS A 128 -2.47 10.51 8.13
CA LYS A 128 -1.86 11.79 8.50
C LYS A 128 -0.37 11.71 8.19
N LYS A 129 0.06 12.50 7.20
CA LYS A 129 1.48 12.69 6.92
C LYS A 129 2.14 13.22 8.19
N LYS A 130 3.20 12.56 8.66
CA LYS A 130 4.17 13.25 9.50
C LYS A 130 4.80 14.31 8.62
N SER A 131 4.57 15.58 8.91
CA SER A 131 5.44 16.64 8.37
C SER A 131 6.88 16.19 8.63
N PRO A 132 7.81 16.27 7.65
CA PRO A 132 9.20 16.02 7.94
C PRO A 132 9.57 16.94 9.11
N SER A 133 10.09 16.34 10.17
CA SER A 133 10.70 17.09 11.27
C SER A 133 11.78 17.95 10.64
N ILE A 134 11.56 19.26 10.63
CA ILE A 134 12.58 20.24 10.23
C ILE A 134 13.74 20.14 11.21
#